data_AF-A0A534QJZ3-F1
#
_entry.id   AF-A0A534QJZ3-F1
#
_cell.length_a   1.000
_cell.length_b   1.000
_cell.length_c   1.000
_cell.angle_alpha   90.00
_cell.angle_beta   90.00
_cell.angle_gamma   90.00
#
_symmetry.space_group_name_H-M   'P 1'
#
loop_
_entity.id
_entity.type
_entity.pdbx_description
1 polymer ?
#
loop_
_entity_poly.entity_id
_entity_poly.type
_entity_poly.pdbx_seq_one_letter_code
_entity_poly.pdbx_strand_id
1 'polypeptide(L)'
;MCDEVELCTGQSAACPDDILKRAGSECRAAAGDCDVAELCTGDSADCPEDEFVSAAVECRPVAGPCDVAESCTGQDAACPPNTKSTDVCRTEAGPCDVAERCDGVADDCPADALRPSTFECRPAAGPCDDAETCTGTSTTCPADRLKPAAAVCRAALGACDVAEHCTGQSAACPADAFQSSGAECRPAAGPCDTAETCSGTGPACPPDGFRPASVQCRPAAGECDLAEFCTGRGAACPGDAKSSAVCRPAAGPCDQTERCNGVSDTCPADTLKPAATECAADTDPCLVGGTCTGTTAACPSAEPKTGADALLCAFDRSLQQPACLGQPVPASVGPLFTKARGLAERMVGAEGRARKKALQQATVLLRRADKALTRAEKRKRQPISADCAEALHGMIGDALKRLGDAKS
;
A
#
# COMPACT_ATOMS: atom_id res chain seq x y z
N MET A 1 -8.41 -15.94 110.66
CA MET A 1 -8.70 -16.96 111.70
C MET A 1 -10.01 -16.62 112.39
N CYS A 2 -10.84 -17.62 112.67
CA CYS A 2 -12.16 -17.49 113.29
C CYS A 2 -12.15 -17.73 114.81
N ASP A 3 -10.97 -17.98 115.35
CA ASP A 3 -10.67 -18.03 116.78
C ASP A 3 -10.49 -16.62 117.38
N GLU A 4 -11.07 -16.37 118.56
CA GLU A 4 -10.79 -15.18 119.37
C GLU A 4 -9.66 -15.45 120.36
N VAL A 5 -8.66 -14.57 120.41
CA VAL A 5 -7.51 -14.76 121.29
C VAL A 5 -7.93 -14.75 122.76
N GLU A 6 -7.97 -15.92 123.42
CA GLU A 6 -8.18 -15.96 124.86
C GLU A 6 -6.89 -15.73 125.64
N LEU A 7 -6.87 -14.66 126.42
CA LEU A 7 -5.80 -14.39 127.37
C LEU A 7 -6.12 -15.12 128.68
N CYS A 8 -5.22 -16.02 129.10
CA CYS A 8 -5.33 -16.68 130.40
C CYS A 8 -5.35 -15.63 131.53
N THR A 9 -6.47 -15.53 132.23
CA THR A 9 -6.67 -14.55 133.32
C THR A 9 -5.97 -14.94 134.62
N GLY A 10 -5.38 -16.14 134.70
CA GLY A 10 -4.61 -16.64 135.86
C GLY A 10 -5.45 -17.05 137.07
N GLN A 11 -6.78 -17.14 136.93
CA GLN A 11 -7.71 -17.43 138.04
C GLN A 11 -8.27 -18.87 138.04
N SER A 12 -7.85 -19.71 137.09
CA SER A 12 -8.34 -21.08 136.87
C SER A 12 -7.19 -21.97 136.38
N ALA A 13 -7.24 -23.28 136.71
CA ALA A 13 -6.27 -24.28 136.23
C ALA A 13 -6.62 -24.86 134.84
N ALA A 14 -7.81 -24.54 134.31
CA ALA A 14 -8.25 -24.87 132.95
C ALA A 14 -8.24 -23.61 132.07
N CYS A 15 -7.79 -23.74 130.82
CA CYS A 15 -7.96 -22.69 129.82
C CYS A 15 -9.47 -22.42 129.59
N PRO A 16 -9.87 -21.18 129.24
CA PRO A 16 -11.23 -20.90 128.79
C PRO A 16 -11.63 -21.80 127.61
N ASP A 17 -12.91 -22.14 127.50
CA ASP A 17 -13.44 -22.79 126.29
C ASP A 17 -13.26 -21.86 125.09
N ASP A 18 -12.92 -22.43 123.94
CA ASP A 18 -12.68 -21.72 122.67
C ASP A 18 -13.89 -20.83 122.29
N ILE A 19 -13.66 -19.53 122.13
CA ILE A 19 -14.66 -18.54 121.73
C ILE A 19 -14.50 -18.27 120.23
N LEU A 20 -15.42 -18.84 119.46
CA LEU A 20 -15.49 -18.60 118.02
C LEU A 20 -16.05 -17.20 117.73
N LYS A 21 -15.45 -16.54 116.74
CA LYS A 21 -15.99 -15.31 116.15
C LYS A 21 -17.41 -15.53 115.64
N ARG A 22 -18.25 -14.50 115.73
CA ARG A 22 -19.65 -14.54 115.30
C ARG A 22 -19.77 -14.91 113.82
N ALA A 23 -20.77 -15.73 113.50
CA ALA A 23 -21.14 -16.03 112.11
C ALA A 23 -21.31 -14.74 111.28
N GLY A 24 -20.68 -14.69 110.09
CA GLY A 24 -20.65 -13.51 109.23
C GLY A 24 -19.48 -12.55 109.49
N SER A 25 -18.58 -12.85 110.44
CA SER A 25 -17.35 -12.07 110.64
C SER A 25 -16.29 -12.45 109.60
N GLU A 26 -15.72 -11.47 108.92
CA GLU A 26 -14.68 -11.69 107.90
C GLU A 26 -13.41 -12.30 108.53
N CYS A 27 -13.01 -13.46 108.03
CA CYS A 27 -11.83 -14.18 108.51
C CYS A 27 -10.69 -14.24 107.52
N ARG A 28 -11.00 -14.04 106.23
CA ARG A 28 -10.10 -13.79 105.12
C ARG A 28 -10.81 -12.79 104.18
N ALA A 29 -10.09 -11.74 103.79
CA ALA A 29 -10.58 -10.75 102.85
C ALA A 29 -10.44 -11.28 101.43
N ALA A 30 -11.32 -10.87 100.52
CA ALA A 30 -11.17 -11.16 99.10
C ALA A 30 -9.81 -10.66 98.58
N ALA A 31 -9.04 -11.55 97.97
CA ALA A 31 -7.69 -11.32 97.46
C ALA A 31 -7.66 -10.75 96.03
N GLY A 32 -8.81 -10.66 95.35
CA GLY A 32 -8.94 -10.09 94.01
C GLY A 32 -10.40 -9.99 93.54
N ASP A 33 -10.60 -9.50 92.32
CA ASP A 33 -11.94 -9.26 91.75
C ASP A 33 -12.76 -10.54 91.51
N CYS A 34 -12.12 -11.72 91.54
CA CYS A 34 -12.76 -13.03 91.37
C CYS A 34 -12.82 -13.85 92.67
N ASP A 35 -12.63 -13.19 93.81
CA ASP A 35 -12.58 -13.84 95.13
C ASP A 35 -13.76 -13.43 96.01
N VAL A 36 -14.28 -14.37 96.79
CA VAL A 36 -15.36 -14.10 97.76
C VAL A 36 -14.74 -14.04 99.15
N ALA A 37 -14.95 -12.93 99.87
CA ALA A 37 -14.45 -12.84 101.23
C ALA A 37 -15.07 -13.93 102.14
N GLU A 38 -14.22 -14.72 102.79
CA GLU A 38 -14.66 -15.79 103.67
C GLU A 38 -15.10 -15.25 105.02
N LEU A 39 -16.30 -15.65 105.41
CA LEU A 39 -16.89 -15.29 106.68
C LEU A 39 -16.90 -16.52 107.61
N CYS A 40 -16.63 -16.31 108.88
CA CYS A 40 -16.77 -17.35 109.89
C CYS A 40 -18.19 -17.91 109.86
N THR A 41 -18.31 -19.24 109.91
CA THR A 41 -19.61 -19.92 110.01
C THR A 41 -20.18 -19.84 111.42
N GLY A 42 -19.32 -19.60 112.42
CA GLY A 42 -19.66 -19.62 113.85
C GLY A 42 -19.54 -21.00 114.49
N ASP A 43 -19.16 -22.03 113.72
CA ASP A 43 -19.07 -23.43 114.17
C ASP A 43 -17.65 -24.02 114.07
N SER A 44 -16.65 -23.25 113.58
CA SER A 44 -15.24 -23.65 113.45
C SER A 44 -14.29 -22.49 113.78
N ALA A 45 -13.14 -22.80 114.39
CA ALA A 45 -12.02 -21.87 114.66
C ALA A 45 -11.20 -21.55 113.40
N ASP A 46 -11.22 -22.45 112.43
CA ASP A 46 -10.59 -22.28 111.13
C ASP A 46 -11.52 -21.50 110.17
N CYS A 47 -10.93 -20.61 109.39
CA CYS A 47 -11.63 -19.93 108.31
C CYS A 47 -11.95 -20.97 107.21
N PRO A 48 -13.14 -20.94 106.58
CA PRO A 48 -13.50 -21.90 105.55
C PRO A 48 -12.52 -21.91 104.36
N GLU A 49 -12.65 -22.94 103.53
CA GLU A 49 -11.89 -23.05 102.28
C GLU A 49 -12.18 -21.84 101.37
N ASP A 50 -11.20 -21.52 100.52
CA ASP A 50 -11.30 -20.41 99.56
C ASP A 50 -12.50 -20.59 98.63
N GLU A 51 -13.39 -19.59 98.55
CA GLU A 51 -14.53 -19.61 97.63
C GLU A 51 -14.37 -18.54 96.54
N PHE A 52 -14.29 -18.98 95.29
CA PHE A 52 -14.16 -18.06 94.15
C PHE A 52 -15.51 -17.70 93.55
N VAL A 53 -15.57 -16.49 92.99
CA VAL A 53 -16.71 -16.04 92.20
C VAL A 53 -16.95 -17.02 91.04
N SER A 54 -18.21 -17.35 90.76
CA SER A 54 -18.56 -18.36 89.75
C SER A 54 -17.98 -18.05 88.37
N ALA A 55 -17.66 -19.11 87.63
CA ALA A 55 -17.20 -18.99 86.25
C ALA A 55 -18.20 -18.18 85.40
N ALA A 56 -17.68 -17.42 84.44
CA ALA A 56 -18.45 -16.53 83.55
C ALA A 56 -19.02 -15.25 84.20
N VAL A 57 -18.72 -14.97 85.47
CA VAL A 57 -18.93 -13.63 86.04
C VAL A 57 -17.85 -12.69 85.52
N GLU A 58 -18.27 -11.60 84.89
CA GLU A 58 -17.37 -10.57 84.35
C GLU A 58 -16.61 -9.88 85.49
N CYS A 59 -15.28 -9.98 85.45
CA CYS A 59 -14.39 -9.31 86.40
C CYS A 59 -13.71 -8.10 85.80
N ARG A 60 -13.60 -8.03 84.47
CA ARG A 60 -13.14 -6.84 83.74
C ARG A 60 -14.06 -6.56 82.55
N PRO A 61 -14.72 -5.38 82.51
CA PRO A 61 -15.54 -4.98 81.37
C PRO A 61 -14.67 -4.55 80.18
N VAL A 62 -15.26 -4.61 78.98
CA VAL A 62 -14.66 -4.10 77.73
C VAL A 62 -14.38 -2.59 77.85
N ALA A 63 -13.12 -2.20 77.73
CA ALA A 63 -12.66 -0.81 77.77
C ALA A 63 -12.67 -0.09 76.40
N GLY A 64 -12.73 -0.84 75.30
CA GLY A 64 -12.72 -0.29 73.93
C GLY A 64 -13.05 -1.33 72.86
N PRO A 65 -13.15 -0.94 71.57
CA PRO A 65 -13.53 -1.84 70.49
C PRO A 65 -12.50 -2.97 70.22
N CYS A 66 -11.28 -2.85 70.76
CA CYS A 66 -10.25 -3.88 70.68
C CYS A 66 -10.04 -4.66 71.98
N ASP A 67 -10.91 -4.44 72.96
CA ASP A 67 -10.85 -5.11 74.24
C ASP A 67 -11.85 -6.28 74.33
N VAL A 68 -11.49 -7.32 75.08
CA VAL A 68 -12.33 -8.49 75.31
C VAL A 68 -12.67 -8.53 76.79
N ALA A 69 -13.94 -8.73 77.15
CA ALA A 69 -14.31 -8.88 78.55
C ALA A 69 -13.67 -10.14 79.14
N GLU A 70 -13.06 -10.02 80.32
CA GLU A 70 -12.62 -11.19 81.08
C GLU A 70 -13.67 -11.60 82.10
N SER A 71 -13.84 -12.91 82.20
CA SER A 71 -14.68 -13.52 83.21
C SER A 71 -13.85 -14.39 84.14
N CYS A 72 -14.27 -14.47 85.40
CA CYS A 72 -13.69 -15.36 86.38
C CYS A 72 -13.71 -16.81 85.87
N THR A 73 -12.66 -17.57 86.21
CA THR A 73 -12.52 -18.99 85.89
C THR A 73 -13.31 -19.87 86.85
N GLY A 74 -13.68 -19.32 88.02
CA GLY A 74 -14.19 -20.07 89.17
C GLY A 74 -13.11 -20.89 89.90
N GLN A 75 -11.83 -20.63 89.62
CA GLN A 75 -10.70 -21.38 90.17
C GLN A 75 -9.56 -20.49 90.71
N ASP A 76 -9.56 -19.20 90.38
CA ASP A 76 -8.51 -18.25 90.76
C ASP A 76 -9.13 -16.97 91.31
N ALA A 77 -8.57 -16.44 92.41
CA ALA A 77 -8.96 -15.16 93.01
C ALA A 77 -8.71 -13.95 92.10
N ALA A 78 -7.73 -14.06 91.20
CA ALA A 78 -7.37 -13.00 90.27
C ALA A 78 -8.18 -13.11 88.98
N CYS A 79 -8.64 -11.97 88.46
CA CYS A 79 -9.20 -11.88 87.11
C CYS A 79 -8.13 -12.29 86.08
N PRO A 80 -8.49 -13.04 85.01
CA PRO A 80 -7.54 -13.44 83.98
C PRO A 80 -6.77 -12.28 83.33
N PRO A 81 -5.62 -12.57 82.67
CA PRO A 81 -4.86 -11.55 81.96
C PRO A 81 -5.72 -10.83 80.92
N ASN A 82 -5.55 -9.50 80.89
CA ASN A 82 -6.25 -8.60 79.98
C ASN A 82 -5.92 -8.94 78.53
N THR A 83 -6.87 -9.49 77.80
CA THR A 83 -6.71 -10.03 76.44
C THR A 83 -7.30 -9.08 75.42
N LYS A 84 -6.52 -8.74 74.39
CA LYS A 84 -6.94 -7.86 73.31
C LYS A 84 -7.35 -8.65 72.08
N SER A 85 -8.31 -8.10 71.34
CA SER A 85 -8.73 -8.64 70.06
C SER A 85 -7.65 -8.41 68.98
N THR A 86 -7.71 -9.21 67.91
CA THR A 86 -6.97 -8.98 66.64
C THR A 86 -7.93 -8.82 65.45
N ASP A 87 -9.22 -8.70 65.74
CA ASP A 87 -10.27 -8.60 64.72
C ASP A 87 -10.35 -7.19 64.13
N VAL A 88 -11.17 -7.06 63.09
CA VAL A 88 -11.50 -5.76 62.49
C VAL A 88 -12.34 -4.97 63.49
N CYS A 89 -11.78 -3.88 64.02
CA CYS A 89 -12.50 -2.95 64.89
C CYS A 89 -13.23 -1.87 64.12
N ARG A 90 -12.78 -1.56 62.90
CA ARG A 90 -13.48 -0.65 61.99
C ARG A 90 -13.44 -1.18 60.56
N THR A 91 -14.61 -1.30 59.94
CA THR A 91 -14.74 -1.72 58.54
C THR A 91 -14.48 -0.57 57.59
N GLU A 92 -14.09 -0.86 56.35
CA GLU A 92 -13.97 0.12 55.27
C GLU A 92 -15.30 0.86 55.04
N ALA A 93 -15.25 2.20 55.04
CA ALA A 93 -16.36 3.11 54.77
C ALA A 93 -16.50 3.47 53.28
N GLY A 94 -15.59 3.00 52.43
CA GLY A 94 -15.60 3.23 50.99
C GLY A 94 -14.39 2.61 50.27
N PRO A 95 -14.33 2.69 48.93
CA PRO A 95 -13.27 2.05 48.14
C PRO A 95 -11.88 2.68 48.36
N CYS A 96 -11.81 3.87 48.96
CA CYS A 96 -10.55 4.56 49.30
C CYS A 96 -10.18 4.46 50.78
N ASP A 97 -10.83 3.57 51.51
CA ASP A 97 -10.62 3.35 52.93
C ASP A 97 -9.94 2.01 53.20
N VAL A 98 -9.28 1.88 54.35
CA VAL A 98 -8.64 0.64 54.81
C VAL A 98 -9.31 0.20 56.10
N ALA A 99 -9.69 -1.07 56.21
CA ALA A 99 -10.20 -1.60 57.48
C ALA A 99 -9.08 -1.68 58.53
N GLU A 100 -9.31 -1.12 59.71
CA GLU A 100 -8.39 -1.24 60.84
C GLU A 100 -8.66 -2.49 61.64
N ARG A 101 -7.56 -3.10 62.06
CA ARG A 101 -7.54 -4.30 62.89
C ARG A 101 -6.84 -3.97 64.17
N CYS A 102 -7.36 -4.52 65.25
CA CYS A 102 -6.72 -4.47 66.54
C CYS A 102 -5.33 -5.12 66.45
N ASP A 103 -4.35 -4.53 67.14
CA ASP A 103 -2.96 -4.98 67.12
C ASP A 103 -2.66 -6.06 68.18
N GLY A 104 -3.67 -6.44 68.96
CA GLY A 104 -3.51 -7.36 70.09
C GLY A 104 -2.86 -6.70 71.32
N VAL A 105 -2.77 -5.36 71.37
CA VAL A 105 -2.11 -4.61 72.45
C VAL A 105 -2.97 -3.48 73.00
N ALA A 106 -3.56 -2.64 72.15
CA ALA A 106 -4.34 -1.48 72.57
C ALA A 106 -5.84 -1.79 72.73
N ASP A 107 -6.52 -1.07 73.63
CA ASP A 107 -7.98 -1.14 73.85
C ASP A 107 -8.75 -0.41 72.73
N ASP A 108 -8.12 0.62 72.18
CA ASP A 108 -8.65 1.45 71.10
C ASP A 108 -8.28 0.88 69.72
N CYS A 109 -9.17 1.09 68.77
CA CYS A 109 -8.89 0.81 67.37
C CYS A 109 -7.78 1.75 66.85
N PRO A 110 -6.87 1.29 65.97
CA PRO A 110 -5.90 2.17 65.31
C PRO A 110 -6.57 3.36 64.61
N ALA A 111 -5.79 4.42 64.40
CA ALA A 111 -6.27 5.61 63.70
C ALA A 111 -6.72 5.26 62.26
N ASP A 112 -7.80 5.90 61.82
CA ASP A 112 -8.38 5.75 60.48
C ASP A 112 -7.32 5.99 59.38
N ALA A 113 -7.11 4.96 58.56
CA ALA A 113 -6.12 4.93 57.51
C ALA A 113 -6.78 4.92 56.12
N LEU A 114 -6.50 5.97 55.34
CA LEU A 114 -6.97 6.06 53.95
C LEU A 114 -5.99 5.40 52.98
N ARG A 115 -6.52 4.89 51.86
CA ARG A 115 -5.71 4.41 50.75
C ARG A 115 -4.92 5.57 50.12
N PRO A 116 -3.68 5.33 49.65
CA PRO A 116 -2.82 6.37 49.11
C PRO A 116 -3.40 6.98 47.83
N SER A 117 -2.93 8.17 47.46
CA SER A 117 -3.43 8.90 46.28
C SER A 117 -3.13 8.24 44.92
N THR A 118 -2.39 7.14 44.92
CA THR A 118 -2.07 6.33 43.75
C THR A 118 -2.93 5.08 43.65
N PHE A 119 -3.79 4.81 44.64
CA PHE A 119 -4.65 3.64 44.62
C PHE A 119 -5.80 3.88 43.65
N GLU A 120 -5.87 3.08 42.59
CA GLU A 120 -6.99 3.10 41.65
C GLU A 120 -8.24 2.54 42.32
N CYS A 121 -9.24 3.41 42.53
CA CYS A 121 -10.51 3.04 43.13
C CYS A 121 -11.60 2.76 42.11
N ARG A 122 -11.41 3.22 40.86
CA ARG A 122 -12.25 2.86 39.72
C ARG A 122 -11.39 2.70 38.46
N PRO A 123 -11.38 1.51 37.83
CA PRO A 123 -10.73 1.34 36.53
C PRO A 123 -11.51 2.06 35.43
N ALA A 124 -10.82 2.48 34.38
CA ALA A 124 -11.46 3.01 33.17
C ALA A 124 -12.35 1.94 32.51
N ALA A 125 -13.60 2.27 32.23
CA ALA A 125 -14.57 1.38 31.57
C ALA A 125 -14.36 1.27 30.05
N GLY A 126 -13.52 2.11 29.45
CA GLY A 126 -13.18 2.06 28.03
C GLY A 126 -12.12 3.10 27.64
N PRO A 127 -11.74 3.18 26.34
CA PRO A 127 -10.69 4.07 25.87
C PRO A 127 -10.96 5.56 26.09
N CYS A 128 -12.24 5.93 26.27
CA CYS A 128 -12.70 7.31 26.51
C CYS A 128 -13.03 7.60 27.98
N ASP A 129 -12.54 6.75 28.88
CA ASP A 129 -12.76 6.88 30.31
C ASP A 129 -11.42 7.07 31.03
N ASP A 130 -11.40 7.88 32.09
CA ASP A 130 -10.24 8.01 32.96
C ASP A 130 -10.38 7.08 34.16
N ALA A 131 -9.28 6.45 34.57
CA ALA A 131 -9.28 5.72 35.84
C ALA A 131 -9.23 6.73 36.99
N GLU A 132 -10.03 6.51 38.03
CA GLU A 132 -10.00 7.33 39.23
C GLU A 132 -9.08 6.72 40.28
N THR A 133 -8.24 7.58 40.83
CA THR A 133 -7.40 7.28 41.98
C THR A 133 -7.93 7.98 43.21
N CYS A 134 -7.75 7.34 44.37
CA CYS A 134 -8.06 7.97 45.64
C CYS A 134 -7.31 9.28 45.80
N THR A 135 -7.81 10.18 46.66
CA THR A 135 -7.11 11.45 46.93
C THR A 135 -6.07 11.32 48.04
N GLY A 136 -6.11 10.22 48.81
CA GLY A 136 -5.38 10.08 50.08
C GLY A 136 -6.00 10.88 51.23
N THR A 137 -7.16 11.52 51.02
CA THR A 137 -7.81 12.42 51.98
C THR A 137 -9.32 12.18 52.12
N SER A 138 -9.89 11.25 51.34
CA SER A 138 -11.31 10.88 51.36
C SER A 138 -11.45 9.37 51.30
N THR A 139 -12.47 8.82 51.95
CA THR A 139 -12.88 7.41 51.87
C THR A 139 -13.63 7.09 50.58
N THR A 140 -14.15 8.11 49.90
CA THR A 140 -14.85 7.98 48.62
C THR A 140 -13.90 8.14 47.44
N CYS A 141 -14.14 7.34 46.40
CA CYS A 141 -13.49 7.54 45.10
C CYS A 141 -13.99 8.86 44.48
N PRO A 142 -13.14 9.63 43.79
CA PRO A 142 -13.59 10.79 43.01
C PRO A 142 -14.72 10.43 42.03
N ALA A 143 -15.49 11.43 41.63
CA ALA A 143 -16.53 11.24 40.62
C ALA A 143 -15.92 10.72 39.30
N ASP A 144 -16.65 9.83 38.65
CA ASP A 144 -16.33 9.29 37.32
C ASP A 144 -16.10 10.43 36.31
N ARG A 145 -14.95 10.40 35.63
CA ARG A 145 -14.61 11.37 34.59
C ARG A 145 -14.32 10.66 33.28
N LEU A 146 -15.10 11.05 32.28
CA LEU A 146 -14.79 10.73 30.89
C LEU A 146 -13.67 11.62 30.36
N LYS A 147 -12.90 11.08 29.41
CA LYS A 147 -11.95 11.87 28.64
C LYS A 147 -12.67 13.01 27.90
N PRO A 148 -11.99 14.15 27.69
CA PRO A 148 -12.61 15.29 27.02
C PRO A 148 -13.01 14.95 25.57
N ALA A 149 -14.01 15.69 25.07
CA ALA A 149 -14.37 15.61 23.66
C ALA A 149 -13.14 15.91 22.78
N ALA A 150 -13.04 15.24 21.64
CA ALA A 150 -11.91 15.28 20.71
C ALA A 150 -10.61 14.60 21.19
N ALA A 151 -10.57 13.99 22.39
CA ALA A 151 -9.46 13.12 22.77
C ALA A 151 -9.40 11.89 21.85
N VAL A 152 -8.28 11.65 21.18
CA VAL A 152 -8.12 10.51 20.26
C VAL A 152 -8.16 9.21 21.06
N CYS A 153 -9.12 8.34 20.75
CA CYS A 153 -9.26 7.01 21.37
C CYS A 153 -8.85 5.86 20.44
N ARG A 154 -8.85 6.11 19.13
CA ARG A 154 -8.19 5.25 18.14
C ARG A 154 -7.50 6.12 17.10
N ALA A 155 -6.24 5.84 16.84
CA ALA A 155 -5.50 6.52 15.79
C ALA A 155 -5.83 5.92 14.42
N ALA A 156 -5.79 6.76 13.37
CA ALA A 156 -5.89 6.31 12.00
C ALA A 156 -4.71 5.38 11.64
N LEU A 157 -4.99 4.22 11.04
CA LEU A 157 -4.02 3.21 10.62
C LEU A 157 -3.55 3.39 9.17
N GLY A 158 -4.12 4.32 8.41
CA GLY A 158 -3.73 4.62 7.04
C GLY A 158 -4.43 5.85 6.46
N ALA A 159 -4.11 6.20 5.22
CA ALA A 159 -4.64 7.40 4.56
C ALA A 159 -6.16 7.36 4.32
N CYS A 160 -6.77 6.17 4.34
CA CYS A 160 -8.21 5.98 4.19
C CYS A 160 -8.93 5.76 5.53
N ASP A 161 -8.25 5.96 6.64
CA ASP A 161 -8.77 5.75 7.98
C ASP A 161 -9.03 7.10 8.68
N VAL A 162 -10.09 7.18 9.48
CA VAL A 162 -10.43 8.38 10.27
C VAL A 162 -10.13 8.08 11.73
N ALA A 163 -9.32 8.91 12.39
CA ALA A 163 -9.12 8.73 13.82
C ALA A 163 -10.43 8.99 14.59
N GLU A 164 -10.87 8.07 15.45
CA GLU A 164 -12.00 8.33 16.33
C GLU A 164 -11.57 9.05 17.59
N HIS A 165 -12.40 10.01 17.94
CA HIS A 165 -12.23 10.81 19.11
C HIS A 165 -13.40 10.62 20.07
N CYS A 166 -13.10 10.70 21.35
CA CYS A 166 -14.08 10.67 22.41
C CYS A 166 -15.11 11.78 22.23
N THR A 167 -16.36 11.47 22.57
CA THR A 167 -17.47 12.43 22.51
C THR A 167 -17.57 13.30 23.76
N GLY A 168 -16.83 12.95 24.82
CA GLY A 168 -16.98 13.50 26.17
C GLY A 168 -18.25 13.04 26.90
N GLN A 169 -19.02 12.11 26.31
CA GLN A 169 -20.31 11.63 26.82
C GLN A 169 -20.40 10.10 26.93
N SER A 170 -19.38 9.38 26.43
CA SER A 170 -19.31 7.92 26.46
C SER A 170 -17.90 7.46 26.85
N ALA A 171 -17.82 6.41 27.66
CA ALA A 171 -16.57 5.70 27.98
C ALA A 171 -16.05 4.87 26.79
N ALA A 172 -16.94 4.46 25.88
CA ALA A 172 -16.57 3.76 24.66
C ALA A 172 -16.10 4.74 23.58
N CYS A 173 -15.04 4.36 22.86
CA CYS A 173 -14.64 5.00 21.62
C CYS A 173 -15.74 4.81 20.55
N PRO A 174 -16.03 5.82 19.69
CA PRO A 174 -16.90 5.63 18.55
C PRO A 174 -16.47 4.43 17.68
N ALA A 175 -17.41 3.89 16.90
CA ALA A 175 -17.12 2.80 15.98
C ALA A 175 -16.11 3.24 14.91
N ASP A 176 -15.25 2.31 14.51
CA ASP A 176 -14.23 2.48 13.47
C ASP A 176 -14.85 2.99 12.16
N ALA A 177 -14.39 4.15 11.70
CA ALA A 177 -14.88 4.87 10.54
C ALA A 177 -13.76 5.08 9.52
N PHE A 178 -14.10 4.87 8.26
CA PHE A 178 -13.19 5.09 7.14
C PHE A 178 -13.57 6.34 6.35
N GLN A 179 -12.60 6.88 5.60
CA GLN A 179 -12.85 7.91 4.61
C GLN A 179 -13.92 7.45 3.62
N SER A 180 -14.72 8.37 3.10
CA SER A 180 -15.79 8.02 2.15
C SER A 180 -15.24 7.33 0.90
N SER A 181 -16.02 6.43 0.30
CA SER A 181 -15.68 5.83 -1.00
C SER A 181 -15.44 6.92 -2.05
N GLY A 182 -14.31 6.83 -2.77
CA GLY A 182 -13.91 7.84 -3.76
C GLY A 182 -13.13 9.02 -3.19
N ALA A 183 -12.92 9.12 -1.87
CA ALA A 183 -12.00 10.11 -1.30
C ALA A 183 -10.58 9.83 -1.81
N GLU A 184 -9.93 10.82 -2.42
CA GLU A 184 -8.55 10.70 -2.90
C GLU A 184 -7.61 10.51 -1.71
N CYS A 185 -6.89 9.39 -1.69
CA CYS A 185 -5.88 9.10 -0.68
C CYS A 185 -4.46 9.27 -1.18
N ARG A 186 -4.28 9.27 -2.51
CA ARG A 186 -3.00 9.58 -3.13
C ARG A 186 -3.20 10.20 -4.52
N PRO A 187 -2.61 11.38 -4.77
CA PRO A 187 -2.69 12.03 -6.07
C PRO A 187 -1.83 11.28 -7.10
N ALA A 188 -2.18 11.44 -8.37
CA ALA A 188 -1.37 10.95 -9.49
C ALA A 188 0.01 11.61 -9.50
N ALA A 189 1.08 10.81 -9.56
CA ALA A 189 2.47 11.24 -9.57
C ALA A 189 2.99 11.63 -10.98
N GLY A 190 2.19 11.44 -12.04
CA GLY A 190 2.56 11.78 -13.40
C GLY A 190 1.44 11.55 -14.43
N PRO A 191 1.69 11.85 -15.73
CA PRO A 191 0.67 11.77 -16.78
C PRO A 191 0.19 10.34 -17.09
N CYS A 192 0.95 9.33 -16.65
CA CYS A 192 0.64 7.91 -16.79
C CYS A 192 0.15 7.26 -15.50
N ASP A 193 -0.07 8.06 -14.47
CA ASP A 193 -0.55 7.60 -13.18
C ASP A 193 -2.05 7.90 -13.02
N THR A 194 -2.73 7.12 -12.19
CA THR A 194 -4.10 7.42 -11.78
C THR A 194 -4.11 7.78 -10.30
N ALA A 195 -4.95 8.72 -9.88
CA ALA A 195 -5.09 9.00 -8.46
C ALA A 195 -5.81 7.83 -7.78
N GLU A 196 -5.31 7.41 -6.61
CA GLU A 196 -5.96 6.36 -5.83
C GLU A 196 -7.00 6.94 -4.89
N THR A 197 -8.12 6.21 -4.79
CA THR A 197 -9.23 6.58 -3.94
C THR A 197 -9.55 5.48 -2.94
N CYS A 198 -10.06 5.90 -1.78
CA CYS A 198 -10.48 5.02 -0.71
C CYS A 198 -11.68 4.17 -1.14
N SER A 199 -11.71 2.91 -0.69
CA SER A 199 -12.86 2.02 -0.93
C SER A 199 -14.09 2.42 -0.11
N GLY A 200 -13.90 3.09 1.02
CA GLY A 200 -14.94 3.34 2.03
C GLY A 200 -15.08 2.22 3.07
N THR A 201 -14.24 1.19 3.01
CA THR A 201 -14.39 -0.03 3.81
C THR A 201 -13.11 -0.49 4.50
N GLY A 202 -12.00 0.23 4.32
CA GLY A 202 -10.74 -0.15 4.93
C GLY A 202 -9.75 1.01 5.05
N PRO A 203 -8.70 0.84 5.87
CA PRO A 203 -7.81 1.93 6.27
C PRO A 203 -6.72 2.26 5.24
N ALA A 204 -6.40 1.31 4.36
CA ALA A 204 -5.31 1.44 3.40
C ALA A 204 -5.78 2.10 2.09
N CYS A 205 -4.94 2.98 1.55
CA CYS A 205 -5.04 3.40 0.16
C CYS A 205 -4.67 2.21 -0.74
N PRO A 206 -5.37 1.97 -1.87
CA PRO A 206 -5.03 0.88 -2.76
C PRO A 206 -3.63 1.06 -3.38
N PRO A 207 -3.02 -0.01 -3.92
CA PRO A 207 -1.76 0.08 -4.66
C PRO A 207 -1.87 0.98 -5.90
N ASP A 208 -0.72 1.42 -6.42
CA ASP A 208 -0.63 2.32 -7.58
C ASP A 208 -1.39 1.77 -8.80
N GLY A 209 -2.29 2.59 -9.32
CA GLY A 209 -2.96 2.36 -10.60
C GLY A 209 -2.26 3.12 -11.70
N PHE A 210 -1.78 2.42 -12.73
CA PHE A 210 -1.18 3.05 -13.90
C PHE A 210 -2.13 3.05 -15.09
N ARG A 211 -2.10 4.13 -15.87
CA ARG A 211 -2.86 4.24 -17.13
C ARG A 211 -2.36 3.19 -18.14
N PRO A 212 -3.26 2.59 -18.93
CA PRO A 212 -2.90 1.50 -19.84
C PRO A 212 -1.96 1.95 -20.95
N ALA A 213 -1.27 1.00 -21.58
CA ALA A 213 -0.25 1.31 -22.58
C ALA A 213 -0.78 1.92 -23.90
N SER A 214 -2.11 2.03 -24.05
CA SER A 214 -2.77 2.70 -25.17
C SER A 214 -2.97 4.21 -24.94
N VAL A 215 -2.70 4.69 -23.74
CA VAL A 215 -2.83 6.10 -23.40
C VAL A 215 -1.61 6.88 -23.88
N GLN A 216 -1.82 7.85 -24.77
CA GLN A 216 -0.79 8.81 -25.13
C GLN A 216 -0.52 9.75 -23.95
N CYS A 217 0.75 9.89 -23.57
CA CYS A 217 1.20 10.76 -22.50
C CYS A 217 2.02 11.96 -23.00
N ARG A 218 2.58 11.86 -24.21
CA ARG A 218 3.20 12.98 -24.91
C ARG A 218 2.87 12.89 -26.41
N PRO A 219 2.31 13.95 -27.01
CA PRO A 219 2.09 14.00 -28.45
C PRO A 219 3.41 14.24 -29.19
N ALA A 220 3.48 13.80 -30.45
CA ALA A 220 4.61 14.13 -31.32
C ALA A 220 4.68 15.64 -31.60
N ALA A 221 5.88 16.21 -31.49
CA ALA A 221 6.20 17.62 -31.73
C ALA A 221 6.60 17.93 -33.19
N GLY A 222 6.79 16.91 -34.04
CA GLY A 222 7.13 17.07 -35.46
C GLY A 222 7.18 15.77 -36.24
N GLU A 223 7.52 15.84 -37.54
CA GLU A 223 7.55 14.68 -38.46
C GLU A 223 8.60 13.63 -38.08
N CYS A 224 9.63 14.04 -37.34
CA CYS A 224 10.69 13.17 -36.86
C CYS A 224 10.55 12.82 -35.37
N ASP A 225 9.45 13.23 -34.75
CA ASP A 225 9.12 12.89 -33.38
C ASP A 225 8.05 11.79 -33.32
N LEU A 226 8.19 10.87 -32.38
CA LEU A 226 7.18 9.84 -32.13
C LEU A 226 6.33 10.25 -30.94
N ALA A 227 5.05 9.87 -30.94
CA ALA A 227 4.24 10.08 -29.76
C ALA A 227 4.53 8.99 -28.72
N GLU A 228 4.72 9.38 -27.46
CA GLU A 228 4.89 8.44 -26.36
C GLU A 228 3.56 8.04 -25.74
N PHE A 229 3.48 6.75 -25.43
CA PHE A 229 2.37 6.15 -24.73
C PHE A 229 2.84 5.62 -23.38
N CYS A 230 1.93 5.58 -22.42
CA CYS A 230 2.20 4.99 -21.13
C CYS A 230 2.66 3.54 -21.26
N THR A 231 3.33 3.02 -20.24
CA THR A 231 3.80 1.63 -20.23
C THR A 231 2.82 0.67 -19.56
N GLY A 232 1.82 1.21 -18.85
CA GLY A 232 0.95 0.45 -17.95
C GLY A 232 1.63 0.01 -16.65
N ARG A 233 2.84 0.50 -16.36
CA ARG A 233 3.65 0.05 -15.21
C ARG A 233 4.38 1.16 -14.45
N GLY A 234 4.21 2.42 -14.84
CA GLY A 234 4.87 3.53 -14.17
C GLY A 234 4.16 4.86 -14.40
N ALA A 235 4.33 5.76 -13.44
CA ALA A 235 3.70 7.08 -13.41
C ALA A 235 4.24 8.06 -14.48
N ALA A 236 5.52 7.91 -14.84
CA ALA A 236 6.17 8.76 -15.82
C ALA A 236 5.86 8.32 -17.26
N CYS A 237 5.75 9.30 -18.16
CA CYS A 237 5.80 9.05 -19.59
C CYS A 237 7.21 8.55 -19.98
N PRO A 238 7.36 7.61 -20.93
CA PRO A 238 8.67 7.20 -21.43
C PRO A 238 9.53 8.36 -21.92
N GLY A 239 10.82 8.07 -22.10
CA GLY A 239 11.76 8.99 -22.73
C GLY A 239 11.31 9.38 -24.14
N ASP A 240 11.71 10.58 -24.54
CA ASP A 240 11.37 11.20 -25.81
C ASP A 240 11.97 10.39 -26.99
N ALA A 241 11.11 9.77 -27.79
CA ALA A 241 11.53 8.86 -28.84
C ALA A 241 11.51 9.54 -30.20
N LYS A 242 12.66 9.59 -30.86
CA LYS A 242 12.79 10.17 -32.20
C LYS A 242 12.79 9.11 -33.28
N SER A 243 12.22 9.46 -34.43
CA SER A 243 12.22 8.62 -35.62
C SER A 243 13.60 8.60 -36.28
N SER A 244 13.91 7.52 -37.00
CA SER A 244 15.01 7.44 -37.97
C SER A 244 14.51 7.13 -39.39
N ALA A 245 13.19 7.25 -39.59
CA ALA A 245 12.54 6.96 -40.86
C ALA A 245 12.83 8.07 -41.89
N VAL A 246 12.48 7.80 -43.14
CA VAL A 246 12.38 8.85 -44.16
C VAL A 246 11.25 9.79 -43.75
N CYS A 247 11.57 11.06 -43.55
CA CYS A 247 10.57 12.11 -43.32
C CYS A 247 10.18 12.81 -44.62
N ARG A 248 11.11 12.89 -45.58
CA ARG A 248 10.83 13.40 -46.91
C ARG A 248 11.41 12.48 -47.98
N PRO A 249 10.57 11.81 -48.79
CA PRO A 249 11.06 11.05 -49.94
C PRO A 249 11.54 12.01 -51.04
N ALA A 250 12.56 11.59 -51.80
CA ALA A 250 13.01 12.37 -52.95
C ALA A 250 11.87 12.60 -53.95
N ALA A 251 11.61 13.86 -54.29
CA ALA A 251 10.63 14.29 -55.27
C ALA A 251 11.09 14.08 -56.73
N GLY A 252 12.37 13.77 -56.95
CA GLY A 252 12.94 13.55 -58.27
C GLY A 252 14.37 13.02 -58.25
N PRO A 253 14.97 12.75 -59.43
CA PRO A 253 16.33 12.20 -59.54
C PRO A 253 17.42 13.15 -59.02
N CYS A 254 17.16 14.45 -58.95
CA CYS A 254 18.08 15.46 -58.44
C CYS A 254 17.74 15.90 -57.02
N ASP A 255 16.82 15.21 -56.36
CA ASP A 255 16.46 15.46 -54.98
C ASP A 255 17.10 14.41 -54.07
N GLN A 256 17.51 14.83 -52.87
CA GLN A 256 17.94 13.86 -51.86
C GLN A 256 16.72 13.36 -51.08
N THR A 257 16.90 12.27 -50.36
CA THR A 257 15.89 11.75 -49.44
C THR A 257 16.29 12.14 -48.03
N GLU A 258 15.49 12.96 -47.37
CA GLU A 258 15.75 13.34 -45.98
C GLU A 258 15.21 12.28 -45.02
N ARG A 259 16.08 11.93 -44.08
CA ARG A 259 15.78 10.99 -43.00
C ARG A 259 15.94 11.69 -41.67
N CYS A 260 15.08 11.33 -40.74
CA CYS A 260 15.22 11.72 -39.35
C CYS A 260 16.55 11.18 -38.79
N ASN A 261 17.22 11.99 -37.98
CA ASN A 261 18.53 11.67 -37.42
C ASN A 261 18.46 10.94 -36.06
N GLY A 262 17.26 10.63 -35.56
CA GLY A 262 17.06 10.05 -34.24
C GLY A 262 17.29 11.02 -33.07
N VAL A 263 17.34 12.34 -33.34
CA VAL A 263 17.58 13.37 -32.30
C VAL A 263 16.64 14.57 -32.42
N SER A 264 16.35 15.05 -33.63
CA SER A 264 15.53 16.24 -33.90
C SER A 264 14.06 15.89 -34.13
N ASP A 265 13.15 16.78 -33.69
CA ASP A 265 11.70 16.67 -33.93
C ASP A 265 11.33 16.97 -35.39
N THR A 266 12.15 17.78 -36.06
CA THR A 266 11.90 18.23 -37.43
C THR A 266 12.72 17.44 -38.44
N CYS A 267 12.14 17.22 -39.61
CA CYS A 267 12.87 16.73 -40.78
C CYS A 267 14.01 17.70 -41.14
N PRO A 268 15.19 17.21 -41.56
CA PRO A 268 16.23 18.06 -42.12
C PRO A 268 15.71 18.96 -43.25
N ALA A 269 16.43 20.05 -43.51
CA ALA A 269 16.11 20.94 -44.62
C ALA A 269 16.13 20.18 -45.95
N ASP A 270 15.32 20.65 -46.91
CA ASP A 270 15.31 20.09 -48.26
C ASP A 270 16.68 20.24 -48.89
N THR A 271 17.28 19.13 -49.34
CA THR A 271 18.59 19.19 -49.97
C THR A 271 18.57 18.57 -51.34
N LEU A 272 18.85 19.39 -52.34
CA LEU A 272 19.04 18.89 -53.70
C LEU A 272 20.42 18.25 -53.84
N LYS A 273 20.53 17.27 -54.74
CA LYS A 273 21.84 16.72 -55.12
C LYS A 273 22.73 17.86 -55.66
N PRO A 274 24.05 17.82 -55.40
CA PRO A 274 24.98 18.87 -55.86
C PRO A 274 24.88 19.16 -57.35
N ALA A 275 25.22 20.38 -57.74
CA ALA A 275 25.36 20.72 -59.15
C ALA A 275 26.39 19.78 -59.82
N ALA A 276 26.15 19.44 -61.09
CA ALA A 276 26.93 18.45 -61.85
C ALA A 276 26.72 16.97 -61.46
N THR A 277 25.85 16.65 -60.48
CA THR A 277 25.49 15.23 -60.21
C THR A 277 24.74 14.65 -61.40
N GLU A 278 25.21 13.54 -61.96
CA GLU A 278 24.54 12.87 -63.08
C GLU A 278 23.15 12.37 -62.64
N CYS A 279 22.12 12.62 -63.47
CA CYS A 279 20.73 12.32 -63.13
C CYS A 279 19.93 11.64 -64.24
N ALA A 280 20.39 11.65 -65.49
CA ALA A 280 19.60 11.07 -66.59
C ALA A 280 19.52 9.54 -66.54
N ALA A 281 20.58 8.87 -66.08
CA ALA A 281 20.59 7.41 -65.97
C ALA A 281 19.63 6.90 -64.89
N ASP A 282 19.41 7.70 -63.83
CA ASP A 282 18.50 7.39 -62.73
C ASP A 282 17.02 7.56 -63.15
N THR A 283 16.70 8.38 -64.16
CA THR A 283 15.33 8.59 -64.63
C THR A 283 14.92 7.67 -65.77
N ASP A 284 15.76 7.55 -66.80
CA ASP A 284 15.48 6.74 -67.97
C ASP A 284 16.79 6.33 -68.66
N PRO A 285 17.07 5.02 -68.83
CA PRO A 285 18.27 4.57 -69.53
C PRO A 285 18.36 5.05 -70.99
N CYS A 286 17.26 5.57 -71.56
CA CYS A 286 17.21 6.18 -72.88
C CYS A 286 17.63 7.64 -72.95
N LEU A 287 17.94 8.25 -71.82
CA LEU A 287 18.50 9.59 -71.78
C LEU A 287 20.02 9.51 -71.61
N VAL A 288 20.72 10.50 -72.15
CA VAL A 288 22.16 10.71 -72.02
C VAL A 288 22.40 12.15 -71.60
N GLY A 289 23.48 12.38 -70.86
CA GLY A 289 23.76 13.68 -70.25
C GLY A 289 22.91 13.88 -69.00
N GLY A 290 22.44 15.09 -68.76
CA GLY A 290 21.62 15.41 -67.59
C GLY A 290 22.44 15.47 -66.30
N THR A 291 22.75 16.69 -65.88
CA THR A 291 23.28 16.95 -64.56
C THR A 291 22.33 17.80 -63.74
N CYS A 292 22.25 17.51 -62.45
CA CYS A 292 21.55 18.36 -61.50
C CYS A 292 22.15 19.77 -61.51
N THR A 293 21.28 20.77 -61.42
CA THR A 293 21.68 22.18 -61.30
C THR A 293 21.93 22.58 -59.86
N GLY A 294 21.55 21.73 -58.89
CA GLY A 294 21.48 22.07 -57.48
C GLY A 294 20.31 23.00 -57.11
N THR A 295 19.40 23.27 -58.05
CA THR A 295 18.26 24.20 -57.85
C THR A 295 16.90 23.59 -58.13
N THR A 296 16.82 22.43 -58.80
CA THR A 296 15.58 21.71 -59.07
C THR A 296 15.70 20.22 -58.80
N ALA A 297 14.62 19.59 -58.32
CA ALA A 297 14.51 18.14 -58.16
C ALA A 297 14.45 17.36 -59.49
N ALA A 298 14.04 18.04 -60.58
CA ALA A 298 14.04 17.49 -61.93
C ALA A 298 15.44 17.52 -62.57
N CYS A 299 15.66 16.67 -63.58
CA CYS A 299 16.90 16.60 -64.37
C CYS A 299 16.71 17.40 -65.69
N PRO A 300 17.22 18.65 -65.82
CA PRO A 300 16.86 19.55 -66.91
C PRO A 300 17.66 19.36 -68.21
N SER A 301 18.75 18.58 -68.19
CA SER A 301 19.70 18.49 -69.32
C SER A 301 19.81 17.09 -69.94
N ALA A 302 18.75 16.28 -69.79
CA ALA A 302 18.73 14.91 -70.27
C ALA A 302 18.26 14.90 -71.74
N GLU A 303 19.18 14.58 -72.67
CA GLU A 303 18.83 14.45 -74.09
C GLU A 303 18.52 12.98 -74.43
N PRO A 304 17.54 12.70 -75.30
CA PRO A 304 17.30 11.34 -75.75
C PRO A 304 18.50 10.83 -76.56
N LYS A 305 18.95 9.61 -76.25
CA LYS A 305 19.92 8.89 -77.09
C LYS A 305 19.43 8.86 -78.54
N THR A 306 20.35 8.97 -79.50
CA THR A 306 20.06 8.93 -80.93
C THR A 306 20.68 7.69 -81.60
N GLY A 307 20.24 7.36 -82.82
CA GLY A 307 20.81 6.25 -83.60
C GLY A 307 20.62 4.87 -82.98
N ALA A 308 21.68 4.05 -83.02
CA ALA A 308 21.66 2.68 -82.48
C ALA A 308 21.44 2.65 -80.95
N ASP A 309 22.00 3.62 -80.23
CA ASP A 309 21.87 3.71 -78.77
C ASP A 309 20.45 4.07 -78.33
N ALA A 310 19.73 4.86 -79.15
CA ALA A 310 18.29 5.14 -78.97
C ALA A 310 17.44 3.88 -79.05
N LEU A 311 17.87 2.90 -79.84
CA LEU A 311 17.14 1.67 -80.04
C LEU A 311 17.46 0.65 -78.94
N LEU A 312 18.74 0.56 -78.56
CA LEU A 312 19.19 -0.38 -77.53
C LEU A 312 18.73 0.02 -76.13
N CYS A 313 18.69 1.32 -75.82
CA CYS A 313 18.28 1.81 -74.51
C CYS A 313 16.87 1.37 -74.09
N ALA A 314 15.96 1.18 -75.06
CA ALA A 314 14.60 0.73 -74.79
C ALA A 314 14.56 -0.70 -74.19
N PHE A 315 15.62 -1.47 -74.43
CA PHE A 315 15.81 -2.82 -73.90
C PHE A 315 16.64 -2.86 -72.62
N ASP A 316 17.25 -1.73 -72.21
CA ASP A 316 17.99 -1.62 -70.95
C ASP A 316 17.07 -1.33 -69.76
N ARG A 317 15.81 -0.95 -70.01
CA ARG A 317 14.77 -0.89 -68.97
C ARG A 317 14.50 -2.29 -68.41
N SER A 318 14.56 -2.43 -67.09
CA SER A 318 14.35 -3.72 -66.43
C SER A 318 12.91 -4.21 -66.61
N LEU A 319 12.73 -5.49 -66.96
CA LEU A 319 11.42 -6.15 -66.91
C LEU A 319 10.91 -6.36 -65.47
N GLN A 320 11.77 -6.19 -64.47
CA GLN A 320 11.43 -6.25 -63.04
C GLN A 320 10.99 -4.86 -62.56
N GLN A 321 9.92 -4.36 -63.15
CA GLN A 321 9.31 -3.09 -62.74
C GLN A 321 8.81 -3.20 -61.29
N PRO A 322 8.98 -2.18 -60.44
CA PRO A 322 8.51 -2.20 -59.05
C PRO A 322 7.02 -2.55 -58.93
N ALA A 323 6.20 -2.00 -59.85
CA ALA A 323 4.77 -2.27 -59.94
C ALA A 323 4.41 -3.74 -60.24
N CYS A 324 5.37 -4.53 -60.74
CA CYS A 324 5.20 -5.92 -61.12
C CYS A 324 5.82 -6.93 -60.14
N LEU A 325 6.41 -6.48 -59.02
CA LEU A 325 6.99 -7.38 -58.02
C LEU A 325 5.89 -8.24 -57.38
N GLY A 326 6.05 -9.57 -57.44
CA GLY A 326 5.06 -10.54 -56.94
C GLY A 326 3.85 -10.76 -57.84
N GLN A 327 3.78 -10.15 -59.03
CA GLN A 327 2.67 -10.29 -59.97
C GLN A 327 2.86 -11.48 -60.93
N PRO A 328 1.78 -12.11 -61.43
CA PRO A 328 1.81 -13.31 -62.29
C PRO A 328 2.13 -13.00 -63.76
N VAL A 329 3.26 -12.33 -64.02
CA VAL A 329 3.73 -11.97 -65.37
C VAL A 329 4.03 -13.25 -66.19
N PRO A 330 3.58 -13.38 -67.45
CA PRO A 330 3.82 -14.58 -68.24
C PRO A 330 5.32 -14.84 -68.46
N ALA A 331 5.77 -16.07 -68.13
CA ALA A 331 7.17 -16.49 -68.28
C ALA A 331 7.72 -16.38 -69.72
N SER A 332 6.85 -16.28 -70.74
CA SER A 332 7.25 -16.10 -72.13
C SER A 332 7.70 -14.68 -72.47
N VAL A 333 7.30 -13.66 -71.70
CA VAL A 333 7.59 -12.24 -71.98
C VAL A 333 9.08 -11.96 -71.90
N GLY A 334 9.75 -12.41 -70.83
CA GLY A 334 11.20 -12.20 -70.63
C GLY A 334 12.07 -12.77 -71.76
N PRO A 335 11.92 -14.05 -72.14
CA PRO A 335 12.66 -14.63 -73.25
C PRO A 335 12.38 -13.99 -74.61
N LEU A 336 11.13 -13.55 -74.86
CA LEU A 336 10.77 -12.86 -76.11
C LEU A 336 11.44 -11.48 -76.19
N PHE A 337 11.44 -10.73 -75.08
CA PHE A 337 12.08 -9.42 -74.97
C PHE A 337 13.61 -9.54 -75.12
N THR A 338 14.22 -10.51 -74.45
CA THR A 338 15.68 -10.78 -74.55
C THR A 338 16.08 -11.16 -75.98
N LYS A 339 15.30 -12.00 -76.66
CA LYS A 339 15.54 -12.35 -78.07
C LYS A 339 15.38 -11.15 -78.99
N ALA A 340 14.42 -10.26 -78.72
CA ALA A 340 14.26 -9.02 -79.47
C ALA A 340 15.46 -8.07 -79.26
N ARG A 341 15.97 -7.95 -78.04
CA ARG A 341 17.20 -7.20 -77.74
C ARG A 341 18.41 -7.75 -78.52
N GLY A 342 18.63 -9.06 -78.48
CA GLY A 342 19.75 -9.67 -79.22
C GLY A 342 19.61 -9.60 -80.74
N LEU A 343 18.40 -9.35 -81.26
CA LEU A 343 18.22 -8.96 -82.66
C LEU A 343 18.54 -7.49 -82.86
N ALA A 344 18.20 -6.62 -81.91
CA ALA A 344 18.52 -5.19 -81.95
C ALA A 344 20.02 -4.89 -81.89
N GLU A 345 20.76 -5.60 -81.04
CA GLU A 345 22.22 -5.53 -80.97
C GLU A 345 22.86 -5.91 -82.33
N ARG A 346 22.32 -6.92 -83.01
CA ARG A 346 22.77 -7.36 -84.35
C ARG A 346 22.46 -6.36 -85.47
N MET A 347 21.66 -5.33 -85.21
CA MET A 347 21.36 -4.28 -86.19
C MET A 347 22.40 -3.16 -86.18
N VAL A 348 23.16 -3.04 -85.08
CA VAL A 348 24.23 -2.06 -84.95
C VAL A 348 25.35 -2.44 -85.91
N GLY A 349 25.49 -1.70 -87.00
CA GLY A 349 26.45 -1.96 -88.08
C GLY A 349 25.97 -2.89 -89.21
N ALA A 350 24.72 -3.38 -89.18
CA ALA A 350 24.16 -4.17 -90.28
C ALA A 350 23.47 -3.27 -91.33
N GLU A 351 23.69 -3.54 -92.61
CA GLU A 351 23.10 -2.76 -93.71
C GLU A 351 22.13 -3.56 -94.59
N GLY A 352 21.27 -2.85 -95.33
CA GLY A 352 20.40 -3.40 -96.35
C GLY A 352 19.42 -4.48 -95.86
N ARG A 353 19.41 -5.64 -96.53
CA ARG A 353 18.40 -6.70 -96.35
C ARG A 353 18.49 -7.38 -94.97
N ALA A 354 19.69 -7.49 -94.41
CA ALA A 354 19.93 -8.12 -93.11
C ALA A 354 19.30 -7.30 -91.98
N ARG A 355 19.53 -5.97 -91.97
CA ARG A 355 18.92 -5.04 -91.01
C ARG A 355 17.39 -5.04 -91.08
N LYS A 356 16.81 -4.98 -92.28
CA LYS A 356 15.35 -5.02 -92.47
C LYS A 356 14.73 -6.31 -91.92
N LYS A 357 15.39 -7.45 -92.11
CA LYS A 357 14.94 -8.75 -91.59
C LYS A 357 15.01 -8.81 -90.06
N ALA A 358 16.09 -8.32 -89.46
CA ALA A 358 16.24 -8.23 -88.01
C ALA A 358 15.19 -7.31 -87.37
N LEU A 359 14.94 -6.12 -87.95
CA LEU A 359 13.90 -5.18 -87.52
C LEU A 359 12.51 -5.83 -87.52
N GLN A 360 12.18 -6.56 -88.59
CA GLN A 360 10.91 -7.28 -88.71
C GLN A 360 10.79 -8.40 -87.67
N GLN A 361 11.83 -9.19 -87.47
CA GLN A 361 11.84 -10.28 -86.50
C GLN A 361 11.70 -9.76 -85.05
N ALA A 362 12.44 -8.71 -84.68
CA ALA A 362 12.33 -8.07 -83.38
C ALA A 362 10.92 -7.52 -83.14
N THR A 363 10.32 -6.85 -84.15
CA THR A 363 8.94 -6.34 -84.09
C THR A 363 7.93 -7.47 -83.84
N VAL A 364 8.10 -8.62 -84.49
CA VAL A 364 7.20 -9.78 -84.31
C VAL A 364 7.32 -10.35 -82.90
N LEU A 365 8.53 -10.43 -82.34
CA LEU A 365 8.75 -10.92 -80.99
C LEU A 365 8.13 -10.00 -79.94
N LEU A 366 8.31 -8.68 -80.06
CA LEU A 366 7.70 -7.71 -79.16
C LEU A 366 6.17 -7.72 -79.24
N ARG A 367 5.59 -7.79 -80.44
CA ARG A 367 4.12 -7.95 -80.59
C ARG A 367 3.59 -9.26 -79.99
N ARG A 368 4.39 -10.33 -79.95
CA ARG A 368 4.02 -11.58 -79.28
C ARG A 368 4.07 -11.43 -77.75
N ALA A 369 5.06 -10.70 -77.23
CA ALA A 369 5.17 -10.40 -75.81
C ALA A 369 4.00 -9.50 -75.35
N ASP A 370 3.70 -8.43 -76.09
CA ASP A 370 2.58 -7.53 -75.87
C ASP A 370 1.23 -8.27 -75.82
N LYS A 371 0.97 -9.13 -76.81
CA LYS A 371 -0.23 -9.99 -76.82
C LYS A 371 -0.30 -10.96 -75.63
N ALA A 372 0.84 -11.41 -75.11
CA ALA A 372 0.87 -12.27 -73.93
C ALA A 372 0.48 -11.49 -72.67
N LEU A 373 0.84 -10.21 -72.56
CA LEU A 373 0.44 -9.31 -71.48
C LEU A 373 -1.06 -8.99 -71.55
N THR A 374 -1.60 -8.62 -72.72
CA THR A 374 -3.04 -8.37 -72.87
C THR A 374 -3.89 -9.60 -72.51
N ARG A 375 -3.35 -10.81 -72.75
CA ARG A 375 -4.00 -12.06 -72.31
C ARG A 375 -3.90 -12.28 -70.81
N ALA A 376 -2.82 -11.83 -70.17
CA ALA A 376 -2.60 -11.94 -68.74
C ALA A 376 -3.50 -10.98 -67.95
N GLU A 377 -3.70 -9.77 -68.46
CA GLU A 377 -4.63 -8.77 -67.93
C GLU A 377 -6.08 -9.30 -67.92
N LYS A 378 -6.49 -9.99 -68.99
CA LYS A 378 -7.85 -10.53 -69.15
C LYS A 378 -8.09 -11.87 -68.44
N ARG A 379 -7.19 -12.33 -67.57
CA ARG A 379 -7.35 -13.62 -66.87
C ARG A 379 -8.43 -13.53 -65.79
N LYS A 380 -9.31 -14.54 -65.73
CA LYS A 380 -10.34 -14.66 -64.68
C LYS A 380 -9.77 -14.99 -63.29
N ARG A 381 -8.56 -15.53 -63.22
CA ARG A 381 -7.85 -15.85 -61.97
C ARG A 381 -6.45 -15.26 -62.02
N GLN A 382 -6.09 -14.50 -61.00
CA GLN A 382 -4.79 -13.83 -60.87
C GLN A 382 -4.41 -13.01 -62.11
N PRO A 383 -5.20 -11.99 -62.48
CA PRO A 383 -4.76 -11.01 -63.47
C PRO A 383 -3.56 -10.23 -62.93
N ILE A 384 -2.72 -9.71 -63.83
CA ILE A 384 -1.74 -8.69 -63.45
C ILE A 384 -2.48 -7.39 -63.12
N SER A 385 -1.95 -6.60 -62.17
CA SER A 385 -2.51 -5.28 -61.85
C SER A 385 -2.49 -4.34 -63.05
N ALA A 386 -3.41 -3.37 -63.08
CA ALA A 386 -3.46 -2.33 -64.12
C ALA A 386 -2.13 -1.57 -64.20
N ASP A 387 -1.55 -1.21 -63.05
CA ASP A 387 -0.26 -0.51 -62.96
C ASP A 387 0.90 -1.33 -63.55
N CYS A 388 0.92 -2.64 -63.29
CA CYS A 388 1.93 -3.54 -63.88
C CYS A 388 1.71 -3.72 -65.38
N ALA A 389 0.46 -3.86 -65.82
CA ALA A 389 0.12 -3.98 -67.24
C ALA A 389 0.52 -2.72 -68.02
N GLU A 390 0.19 -1.54 -67.50
CA GLU A 390 0.54 -0.24 -68.08
C GLU A 390 2.05 -0.06 -68.18
N ALA A 391 2.80 -0.36 -67.11
CA ALA A 391 4.26 -0.27 -67.11
C ALA A 391 4.91 -1.18 -68.18
N LEU A 392 4.46 -2.44 -68.28
CA LEU A 392 5.01 -3.39 -69.25
C LEU A 392 4.57 -3.10 -70.69
N HIS A 393 3.31 -2.68 -70.91
CA HIS A 393 2.83 -2.25 -72.22
C HIS A 393 3.52 -0.96 -72.68
N GLY A 394 3.74 0.00 -71.79
CA GLY A 394 4.50 1.22 -72.08
C GLY A 394 5.93 0.92 -72.51
N MET A 395 6.61 0.01 -71.80
CA MET A 395 7.97 -0.42 -72.14
C MET A 395 8.05 -1.09 -73.51
N ILE A 396 7.18 -2.07 -73.79
CA ILE A 396 7.16 -2.78 -75.08
C ILE A 396 6.73 -1.83 -76.21
N GLY A 397 5.78 -0.93 -75.93
CA GLY A 397 5.30 0.10 -76.86
C GLY A 397 6.40 1.06 -77.28
N ASP A 398 7.21 1.55 -76.34
CA ASP A 398 8.36 2.41 -76.64
C ASP A 398 9.43 1.69 -77.47
N ALA A 399 9.76 0.44 -77.13
CA ALA A 399 10.67 -0.38 -77.92
C ALA A 399 10.15 -0.64 -79.35
N LEU A 400 8.84 -0.86 -79.51
CA LEU A 400 8.18 -1.00 -80.82
C LEU A 400 8.22 0.30 -81.63
N LYS A 401 8.02 1.45 -80.99
CA LYS A 401 8.08 2.77 -81.61
C LYS A 401 9.49 3.05 -82.14
N ARG A 402 10.51 2.87 -81.30
CA ARG A 402 11.93 3.06 -81.67
C ARG A 402 12.39 2.09 -82.77
N LEU A 403 11.90 0.86 -82.78
CA LEU A 403 12.08 -0.08 -83.89
C LEU A 403 11.37 0.35 -85.19
N GLY A 404 10.29 1.10 -85.08
CA GLY A 404 9.57 1.71 -86.20
C GLY A 404 10.39 2.86 -86.80
N ASP A 405 10.84 3.77 -85.94
CA ASP A 405 11.66 4.93 -86.32
C ASP A 405 12.99 4.49 -86.93
N ALA A 406 13.57 3.35 -86.51
CA ALA A 406 14.79 2.78 -87.09
C ALA A 406 14.61 2.07 -88.46
N LYS A 407 13.36 1.90 -88.94
CA LYS A 407 13.02 1.39 -90.28
C LYS A 407 12.85 2.50 -91.31
N SER A 408 12.44 3.68 -90.85
CA SER A 408 12.44 4.93 -91.59
C SER A 408 13.88 5.36 -91.87
#